data_AF-A0A831UV44-F1
#
_entry.id   AF-A0A831UV44-F1
#
_cell.length_a   1.000
_cell.length_b   1.000
_cell.length_c   1.000
_cell.angle_alpha   90.00
_cell.angle_beta   90.00
_cell.angle_gamma   90.00
#
_symmetry.space_group_name_H-M   'P 1'
#
loop_
_entity.id
_entity.type
_entity.pdbx_description
1 polymer ?
#
loop_
_entity_poly.entity_id
_entity_poly.type
_entity_poly.pdbx_seq_one_letter_code
_entity_poly.pdbx_strand_id
1 'polypeptide(L)' 'MGVIVERICEVVAGLPEPLQQQVLEYAQQLSERVALRGIPLADLQARGKLLSDEDADAILHAVETGCEQVNPDEW' A
#
# COMPACT_ATOMS: atom_id res chain seq x y z
N MET A 1 2.68 -16.20 -17.68
CA MET A 1 1.97 -15.19 -16.85
C MET A 1 2.64 -15.20 -15.48
N GLY A 2 2.36 -14.23 -14.60
CA GLY A 2 2.92 -14.27 -13.23
C GLY A 2 2.21 -15.33 -12.38
N VAL A 3 2.91 -15.95 -11.43
CA VAL A 3 2.38 -17.01 -10.53
C VAL A 3 1.11 -16.55 -9.80
N ILE A 4 1.03 -15.27 -9.43
CA ILE A 4 -0.14 -14.68 -8.77
C ILE A 4 -1.35 -14.63 -9.71
N VAL A 5 -1.14 -14.29 -10.98
CA VAL A 5 -2.22 -14.20 -11.98
C VAL A 5 -2.85 -15.57 -12.21
N GLU A 6 -2.01 -16.61 -12.35
CA GLU A 6 -2.47 -17.99 -12.55
C GLU A 6 -3.32 -18.46 -11.37
N ARG A 7 -2.88 -18.20 -10.14
CA ARG A 7 -3.62 -18.61 -8.94
C ARG A 7 -4.93 -17.85 -8.74
N ILE A 8 -4.99 -16.57 -9.13
CA ILE A 8 -6.24 -15.80 -9.15
C ILE A 8 -7.22 -16.41 -10.15
N CYS A 9 -6.76 -16.75 -11.36
CA CYS A 9 -7.59 -17.37 -12.37
C CYS A 9 -8.16 -18.72 -11.89
N GLU A 10 -7.35 -19.57 -11.25
CA GLU A 10 -7.79 -20.84 -10.68
C GLU A 10 -8.89 -20.66 -9.62
N VAL A 11 -8.71 -19.71 -8.70
CA VAL A 11 -9.69 -19.44 -7.64
C VAL A 11 -10.99 -18.91 -8.22
N VAL A 12 -10.93 -17.95 -9.14
CA VAL A 12 -12.14 -17.35 -9.74
C VAL A 12 -12.89 -18.36 -10.60
N ALA A 13 -12.19 -19.20 -11.37
CA ALA A 13 -12.81 -20.23 -12.19
C ALA A 13 -13.58 -21.27 -11.37
N GLY A 14 -13.20 -21.49 -10.10
CA GLY A 14 -13.90 -22.39 -9.17
C GLY A 14 -15.17 -21.81 -8.55
N LEU A 15 -15.46 -20.52 -8.75
CA LEU A 15 -16.63 -19.87 -8.17
C LEU A 15 -17.88 -20.04 -9.05
N PRO A 16 -19.09 -20.09 -8.46
CA PRO A 16 -20.35 -19.89 -9.19
C PRO A 16 -20.37 -18.55 -9.95
N GLU A 17 -21.02 -18.52 -11.11
CA GLU A 17 -21.10 -17.34 -12.00
C GLU A 17 -21.51 -16.03 -11.28
N PRO A 18 -22.49 -16.00 -10.35
CA PRO A 18 -22.83 -14.76 -9.64
C PRO A 18 -21.67 -14.21 -8.79
N LEU A 19 -20.83 -15.09 -8.24
CA LEU A 19 -19.65 -14.69 -7.47
C LEU A 19 -18.50 -14.26 -8.39
N GLN A 20 -18.36 -14.89 -9.57
CA GLN A 20 -17.41 -14.41 -10.58
C GLN A 20 -17.72 -12.98 -11.01
N GLN A 21 -19.01 -12.69 -11.23
CA GLN A 21 -19.49 -11.35 -11.57
C GLN A 21 -19.20 -10.34 -10.45
N GLN A 22 -19.42 -10.71 -9.18
CA GLN A 22 -19.08 -9.85 -8.04
C GLN A 22 -17.58 -9.57 -7.94
N VAL A 23 -16.72 -10.56 -8.19
CA VAL A 23 -15.26 -10.36 -8.20
C VAL A 23 -14.85 -9.39 -9.30
N LEU A 24 -15.43 -9.52 -10.50
CA LEU A 24 -15.17 -8.61 -11.62
C LEU A 24 -15.59 -7.18 -11.29
N GLU A 25 -16.81 -6.98 -10.78
CA GLU A 25 -17.32 -5.66 -10.38
C GLU A 25 -16.46 -5.03 -9.27
N TYR A 26 -16.05 -5.82 -8.28
CA TYR A 26 -15.17 -5.36 -7.21
C TYR A 26 -13.80 -4.92 -7.74
N ALA A 27 -13.19 -5.72 -8.63
CA ALA A 27 -11.88 -5.40 -9.22
C ALA A 27 -11.95 -4.12 -10.07
N GLN A 28 -13.02 -3.94 -10.86
CA GLN A 28 -13.27 -2.72 -11.63
C GLN A 28 -13.42 -1.51 -10.71
N GLN A 29 -14.23 -1.62 -9.65
CA GLN A 29 -14.38 -0.55 -8.66
C GLN A 29 -13.05 -0.23 -7.97
N LEU A 30 -12.21 -1.23 -7.68
CA LEU A 30 -10.88 -0.98 -7.13
C LEU A 30 -10.00 -0.21 -8.12
N SER A 31 -10.00 -0.60 -9.39
CA SER A 31 -9.21 0.08 -10.42
C SER A 31 -9.64 1.53 -10.65
N GLU A 32 -10.94 1.83 -10.49
CA GLU A 32 -11.52 3.15 -10.71
C GLU A 32 -11.48 4.03 -9.44
N ARG A 33 -11.60 3.44 -8.25
CA ARG A 33 -11.66 4.16 -6.96
C ARG A 33 -10.33 4.28 -6.25
N VAL A 34 -9.34 3.45 -6.60
CA VAL A 34 -7.97 3.63 -6.09
C VAL A 34 -7.33 4.74 -6.91
N ALA A 35 -7.70 5.98 -6.60
CA ALA A 35 -6.69 7.03 -6.64
C ALA A 35 -5.56 6.52 -5.74
N LEU A 36 -4.42 6.14 -6.35
CA LEU A 36 -3.25 5.67 -5.63
C LEU A 36 -3.03 6.61 -4.44
N ARG A 37 -3.31 6.12 -3.22
CA ARG A 37 -3.13 6.93 -2.01
C ARG A 37 -1.65 6.97 -1.73
N GLY A 38 -1.03 8.03 -2.19
CA GLY A 38 0.39 8.29 -2.07
C GLY A 38 0.71 9.55 -2.84
N ILE A 39 1.85 10.15 -2.55
CA ILE A 39 2.43 11.18 -3.40
C ILE A 39 3.54 10.53 -4.22
N PRO A 40 3.71 10.91 -5.50
CA PRO A 40 4.87 10.49 -6.28
C PRO A 40 6.17 10.71 -5.50
N LEU A 41 7.17 9.84 -5.67
CA LEU A 41 8.45 9.96 -4.97
C LEU A 41 9.11 11.33 -5.20
N ALA A 42 8.99 11.87 -6.42
CA ALA A 42 9.48 13.20 -6.76
C ALA A 42 8.79 14.29 -5.92
N ASP A 43 7.49 14.18 -5.71
CA ASP A 43 6.70 15.12 -4.91
C ASP A 43 7.00 14.97 -3.41
N LEU A 44 7.23 13.73 -2.95
CA LEU A 44 7.70 13.45 -1.59
C LEU A 44 9.07 14.08 -1.34
N GLN A 45 10.01 13.91 -2.27
CA GLN A 45 11.35 14.50 -2.15
C GLN A 45 11.32 16.03 -2.21
N ALA A 46 10.48 16.61 -3.07
CA ALA A 46 10.29 18.05 -3.13
C ALA A 46 9.71 18.60 -1.82
N ARG A 47 8.75 17.89 -1.21
CA ARG A 47 8.16 18.26 0.09
C ARG A 47 9.06 17.95 1.27
N GLY A 48 9.88 16.91 1.22
CA GLY A 48 10.84 16.57 2.28
C GLY A 48 11.89 17.66 2.50
N LYS A 49 12.19 18.45 1.47
CA LYS A 49 13.05 19.64 1.55
C LYS A 49 12.38 20.84 2.25
N LEU A 50 11.12 20.73 2.68
CA LEU A 50 10.41 21.77 3.43
C LEU A 50 10.68 21.70 4.94
N LEU A 51 11.25 20.59 5.43
CA LEU A 51 11.68 20.48 6.81
C LEU A 51 13.00 21.22 6.98
N SER A 52 13.10 22.04 8.03
CA SER A 52 14.39 22.52 8.50
C SER A 52 15.17 21.36 9.11
N ASP A 53 16.51 21.47 9.21
CA ASP A 53 17.33 20.45 9.87
C ASP A 53 16.90 20.26 11.34
N GLU A 54 16.50 21.34 12.02
CA GLU A 54 15.99 21.32 13.38
C GLU A 54 14.66 20.53 13.50
N ASP A 55 13.73 20.76 12.58
CA ASP A 55 12.46 20.01 12.56
C ASP A 55 12.68 18.53 12.25
N ALA A 56 13.62 18.24 11.33
CA ALA A 56 13.98 16.86 10.98
C ALA A 56 14.57 16.12 12.19
N ASP A 57 15.49 16.75 12.92
CA ASP A 57 16.10 16.19 14.13
C ASP A 57 15.07 15.99 15.26
N ALA A 58 14.16 16.94 15.44
CA ALA A 58 13.09 16.84 16.44
C ALA A 58 12.13 15.67 16.13
N ILE A 59 11.77 15.49 14.85
CA ILE A 59 10.94 14.35 14.41
C ILE A 59 11.69 13.04 14.62
N LEU A 60 12.97 12.97 14.24
CA LEU A 60 13.80 11.79 14.41
C LEU A 60 13.88 11.37 15.87
N HIS A 61 14.16 12.34 16.76
CA HIS A 61 14.24 12.11 18.20
C HIS A 61 12.92 11.63 18.80
N ALA A 62 11.78 12.19 18.34
CA ALA A 62 10.46 11.76 18.77
C ALA A 62 10.14 10.32 18.32
N VAL A 63 10.55 9.94 17.10
CA VAL A 63 10.43 8.56 16.60
C VAL A 63 11.27 7.60 17.43
N GLU A 64 12.53 7.94 17.71
CA GLU A 64 13.43 7.10 18.50
C GLU A 64 12.99 6.94 19.96
N THR A 65 12.37 7.98 20.53
CA THR A 65 11.95 8.00 21.94
C THR A 65 10.59 7.32 22.15
N GLY A 66 9.69 7.36 21.16
CA GLY A 66 8.29 6.96 21.31
C GLY A 66 7.85 5.76 20.46
N CYS A 67 8.65 5.30 19.50
CA CYS A 67 8.27 4.17 18.66
C CYS A 67 8.78 2.87 19.28
N GLU A 68 7.87 1.96 19.63
CA GLU A 68 8.23 0.57 19.90
C GLU A 68 9.05 0.07 18.70
N GLN A 69 10.25 -0.44 18.96
CA GLN A 69 11.06 -1.06 17.92
C GLN A 69 10.25 -2.25 17.40
N VAL A 70 9.73 -2.15 16.19
CA VAL A 70 9.06 -3.26 15.52
C VAL A 70 10.10 -4.36 15.39
N ASN A 71 9.99 -5.40 16.22
CA ASN A 71 10.83 -6.57 16.13
C ASN A 71 10.38 -7.36 14.88
N PRO A 72 11.20 -7.42 13.82
CA PRO A 72 10.81 -8.14 12.60
C PRO A 72 10.61 -9.65 12.83
N ASP A 73 11.05 -10.19 13.96
CA ASP A 73 10.89 -11.60 14.35
C ASP A 73 9.57 -11.89 15.12
N GLU A 74 8.69 -10.90 15.32
CA GLU A 74 7.41 -11.08 16.03
C GLU A 74 6.23 -11.55 15.15
N TRP A 75 6.45 -11.85 13.86
CA TRP A 75 5.39 -12.27 12.91
C TRP A 75 5.72 -13.57 12.17
#